data_AF-A0A4W3H728-F1
#
_entry.id   AF-A0A4W3H728-F1
#
_cell.length_a   1.000
_cell.length_b   1.000
_cell.length_c   1.000
_cell.angle_alpha   90.00
_cell.angle_beta   90.00
_cell.angle_gamma   90.00
#
_symmetry.space_group_name_H-M   'P 1'
#
loop_
_entity.id
_entity.type
_entity.pdbx_description
1 polymer ?
#
loop_
_entity_poly.entity_id
_entity_poly.type
_entity_poly.pdbx_seq_one_letter_code
_entity_poly.pdbx_strand_id
1 'polypeptide(L)'
;LNSLFDPLDVLLSLYDIDCILIPDPLQKPNISLQPDSREFVRKESAELSCSGNYPGSNFSLYRNGEFITSQTTEANISTATFKLLEIREGNYSCIYVINIDGRQFTSSESDRVEISVRGKSSVKLHTITCFFLLTIYSSSFEGNLGYFHWNSGKITFYSTLKSGGDET
;
A
#
# COMPACT_ATOMS: atom_id res chain seq x y z
N LEU A 1 -3.89 -70.46 -33.31
CA LEU A 1 -5.16 -70.10 -32.67
C LEU A 1 -5.18 -68.59 -32.56
N ASN A 2 -5.54 -67.95 -33.68
CA ASN A 2 -5.53 -66.50 -33.84
C ASN A 2 -6.98 -66.04 -33.69
N SER A 3 -7.33 -65.56 -32.50
CA SER A 3 -8.58 -64.82 -32.25
C SER A 3 -8.14 -63.40 -31.92
N LEU A 4 -7.90 -62.60 -32.95
CA LEU A 4 -8.80 -61.54 -33.40
C LEU A 4 -9.04 -60.56 -32.25
N PHE A 5 -8.22 -59.51 -32.23
CA PHE A 5 -8.48 -58.28 -31.48
C PHE A 5 -9.86 -57.77 -31.87
N ASP A 6 -10.79 -57.69 -30.92
CA ASP A 6 -12.12 -57.16 -31.16
C ASP A 6 -12.00 -55.68 -31.56
N PRO A 7 -12.65 -55.22 -32.65
CA PRO A 7 -12.59 -53.83 -33.06
C PRO A 7 -13.20 -52.87 -32.01
N LEU A 8 -14.03 -53.38 -31.07
CA LEU A 8 -14.52 -52.61 -29.93
C LEU A 8 -13.47 -52.40 -28.82
N ASP A 9 -12.52 -53.32 -28.62
CA ASP A 9 -11.44 -53.14 -27.63
C ASP A 9 -10.42 -52.08 -28.09
N VAL A 10 -10.19 -51.99 -29.40
CA VAL A 10 -9.42 -50.91 -30.02
C VAL A 10 -10.20 -49.58 -29.94
N LEU A 11 -11.52 -49.62 -30.04
CA LEU A 11 -12.37 -48.45 -29.89
C LEU A 11 -12.37 -47.93 -28.44
N LEU A 12 -12.52 -48.80 -27.43
CA LEU A 12 -12.49 -48.43 -26.01
C LEU A 12 -11.13 -47.88 -25.57
N SER A 13 -10.01 -48.41 -26.10
CA SER A 13 -8.66 -47.85 -25.86
C SER A 13 -8.39 -46.53 -26.60
N LEU A 14 -9.16 -46.22 -27.65
CA LEU A 14 -9.19 -44.91 -28.31
C LEU A 14 -10.22 -43.94 -27.68
N TYR A 15 -11.11 -44.41 -26.80
CA TYR A 15 -11.98 -43.58 -25.96
C TYR A 15 -11.39 -43.31 -24.57
N ASP A 16 -10.29 -43.99 -24.19
CA ASP A 16 -9.32 -43.53 -23.18
C ASP A 16 -8.35 -42.48 -23.76
N ILE A 17 -8.82 -41.68 -24.74
CA ILE A 17 -8.24 -40.35 -24.91
C ILE A 17 -8.58 -39.63 -23.62
N ASP A 18 -7.58 -39.57 -22.73
CA ASP A 18 -7.55 -38.67 -21.59
C ASP A 18 -7.92 -37.30 -22.16
N CYS A 19 -9.20 -36.95 -22.06
CA CYS A 19 -9.70 -35.63 -22.36
C CYS A 19 -8.97 -34.78 -21.35
N ILE A 20 -7.81 -34.25 -21.73
CA ILE A 20 -7.21 -33.11 -21.10
C ILE A 20 -8.28 -32.05 -21.26
N LEU A 21 -9.19 -31.99 -20.30
CA LEU A 21 -10.09 -30.89 -20.08
C LEU A 21 -9.13 -29.72 -19.97
N ILE A 22 -8.96 -28.96 -21.05
CA ILE A 22 -8.44 -27.61 -20.93
C ILE A 22 -9.55 -26.97 -20.09
N PRO A 23 -9.33 -26.72 -18.78
CA PRO A 23 -10.35 -26.05 -18.01
C PRO A 23 -10.64 -24.75 -18.75
N ASP A 24 -11.92 -24.37 -18.82
CA ASP A 24 -12.30 -23.07 -19.35
C ASP A 24 -11.33 -22.01 -18.82
N PRO A 25 -10.88 -21.07 -19.67
CA PRO A 25 -9.81 -20.15 -19.31
C PRO A 25 -10.13 -19.50 -17.97
N LEU A 26 -9.22 -19.71 -17.01
CA LEU A 26 -9.38 -19.28 -15.63
C LEU A 26 -9.81 -17.81 -15.56
N GLN A 27 -10.89 -17.55 -14.83
CA GLN A 27 -11.43 -16.19 -14.71
C GLN A 27 -10.38 -15.25 -14.13
N LYS A 28 -10.30 -14.03 -14.67
CA LYS A 28 -9.39 -13.01 -14.17
C LYS A 28 -9.62 -12.76 -12.67
N PRO A 29 -8.57 -12.70 -11.84
CA PRO A 29 -8.73 -12.32 -10.45
C PRO A 29 -9.13 -10.85 -10.33
N ASN A 30 -9.89 -10.54 -9.29
CA ASN A 30 -10.19 -9.18 -8.90
C ASN A 30 -9.18 -8.72 -7.85
N ILE A 31 -8.65 -7.51 -8.05
CA ILE A 31 -7.71 -6.88 -7.12
C ILE A 31 -8.40 -5.69 -6.44
N SER A 32 -8.28 -5.63 -5.12
CA SER A 32 -8.76 -4.53 -4.29
C SER A 32 -7.64 -4.02 -3.39
N LEU A 33 -7.71 -2.74 -3.06
CA LEU A 33 -6.68 -2.05 -2.29
C LEU A 33 -7.34 -1.37 -1.09
N GLN A 34 -6.82 -1.62 0.10
CA GLN A 34 -7.30 -1.01 1.33
C GLN A 34 -6.17 -0.20 2.00
N PRO A 35 -6.38 1.09 2.29
CA PRO A 35 -7.50 1.93 1.86
C PRO A 35 -7.58 2.12 0.34
N ASP A 36 -8.79 2.36 -0.19
CA ASP A 36 -9.06 2.65 -1.63
C ASP A 36 -8.36 3.93 -2.16
N SER A 37 -7.56 4.61 -1.32
CA SER A 37 -6.75 5.76 -1.73
C SER A 37 -5.63 5.29 -2.66
N ARG A 38 -5.47 5.97 -3.80
CA ARG A 38 -4.33 5.76 -4.72
C ARG A 38 -3.12 6.63 -4.40
N GLU A 39 -3.23 7.42 -3.33
CA GLU A 39 -2.21 8.33 -2.85
C GLU A 39 -1.80 7.92 -1.44
N PHE A 40 -0.60 7.34 -1.31
CA PHE A 40 -0.04 6.98 -0.03
C PHE A 40 1.09 7.92 0.35
N VAL A 41 1.34 8.04 1.64
CA VAL A 41 2.54 8.70 2.11
C VAL A 41 3.68 7.69 2.18
N ARG A 42 4.90 8.13 1.89
CA ARG A 42 6.08 7.25 2.04
C ARG A 42 6.12 6.61 3.43
N LYS A 43 6.37 5.29 3.50
CA LYS A 43 6.33 4.44 4.71
C LYS A 43 4.94 4.19 5.30
N GLU A 44 3.90 4.34 4.50
CA GLU A 44 2.56 3.90 4.87
C GLU A 44 2.36 2.43 4.53
N SER A 45 1.54 1.76 5.33
CA SER A 45 1.17 0.37 5.11
C SER A 45 -0.15 0.30 4.34
N ALA A 46 -0.21 -0.58 3.34
CA ALA A 46 -1.42 -0.84 2.58
C ALA A 46 -1.68 -2.34 2.52
N GLU A 47 -2.95 -2.70 2.31
CA GLU A 47 -3.37 -4.07 2.17
C GLU A 47 -3.94 -4.28 0.77
N LEU A 48 -3.35 -5.20 0.00
CA LEU A 48 -3.90 -5.62 -1.29
C LEU A 48 -4.58 -6.96 -1.13
N SER A 49 -5.84 -7.03 -1.56
CA SER A 49 -6.58 -8.28 -1.59
C SER A 49 -6.83 -8.71 -3.02
N CYS A 50 -6.60 -9.99 -3.29
CA CYS A 50 -6.77 -10.60 -4.60
C CYS A 50 -7.79 -11.72 -4.45
N SER A 51 -8.94 -11.59 -5.08
CA SER A 51 -10.01 -12.59 -5.05
C SER A 51 -10.15 -13.29 -6.40
N GLY A 52 -10.37 -14.59 -6.36
CA GLY A 52 -10.66 -15.43 -7.52
C GLY A 52 -11.85 -16.36 -7.24
N ASN A 53 -12.17 -17.20 -8.22
CA ASN A 53 -13.25 -18.17 -8.09
C ASN A 53 -12.81 -19.52 -7.58
N TYR A 54 -11.50 -19.79 -7.59
CA TYR A 54 -10.96 -21.08 -7.22
C TYR A 54 -10.38 -21.02 -5.80
N PRO A 55 -10.93 -21.77 -4.85
CA PRO A 55 -10.41 -21.80 -3.49
C PRO A 55 -9.15 -22.69 -3.42
N GLY A 56 -8.30 -22.48 -2.42
CA GLY A 56 -7.02 -23.21 -2.30
C GLY A 56 -5.98 -22.86 -3.37
N SER A 57 -6.12 -21.71 -4.02
CA SER A 57 -5.22 -21.26 -5.08
C SER A 57 -3.98 -20.59 -4.50
N ASN A 58 -2.88 -20.62 -5.26
CA ASN A 58 -1.69 -19.83 -4.96
C ASN A 58 -1.75 -18.48 -5.68
N PHE A 59 -1.95 -17.41 -4.93
CA PHE A 59 -1.99 -16.05 -5.45
C PHE A 59 -0.60 -15.44 -5.45
N SER A 60 -0.20 -14.82 -6.55
CA SER A 60 1.06 -14.11 -6.70
C SER A 60 0.80 -12.66 -7.04
N LEU A 61 1.46 -11.75 -6.33
CA LEU A 61 1.37 -10.31 -6.48
C LEU A 61 2.59 -9.80 -7.25
N TYR A 62 2.34 -8.94 -8.23
CA TYR A 62 3.33 -8.32 -9.10
C TYR A 62 3.26 -6.80 -8.98
N ARG A 63 4.40 -6.13 -9.16
CA ARG A 63 4.52 -4.68 -9.27
C ARG A 63 5.35 -4.33 -10.48
N ASN A 64 4.79 -3.57 -11.43
CA ASN A 64 5.46 -3.22 -12.69
C ASN A 64 6.00 -4.46 -13.45
N GLY A 65 5.29 -5.60 -13.31
CA GLY A 65 5.71 -6.89 -13.88
C GLY A 65 6.76 -7.65 -13.07
N GLU A 66 7.26 -7.10 -11.97
CA GLU A 66 8.19 -7.76 -11.05
C GLU A 66 7.43 -8.55 -9.98
N PHE A 67 7.86 -9.78 -9.69
CA PHE A 67 7.28 -10.58 -8.60
C PHE A 67 7.58 -9.95 -7.23
N ILE A 68 6.55 -9.77 -6.41
CA ILE A 68 6.68 -9.21 -5.06
C ILE A 68 6.57 -10.29 -4.00
N THR A 69 5.48 -11.06 -4.04
CA THR A 69 5.19 -12.08 -3.03
C THR A 69 4.12 -13.04 -3.55
N SER A 70 4.03 -14.21 -2.93
CA SER A 70 2.98 -15.20 -3.19
C SER A 70 2.42 -15.77 -1.90
N GLN A 71 1.14 -16.10 -1.90
CA GLN A 71 0.44 -16.69 -0.78
C GLN A 71 -0.52 -17.77 -1.28
N THR A 72 -0.38 -18.97 -0.73
CA THR A 72 -1.35 -20.05 -0.93
C THR A 72 -2.50 -19.86 0.04
N THR A 73 -3.72 -19.81 -0.49
CA THR A 73 -4.93 -19.75 0.33
C THR A 73 -5.33 -21.14 0.81
N GLU A 74 -6.11 -21.19 1.89
CA GLU A 74 -6.70 -22.44 2.37
C GLU A 74 -7.71 -22.99 1.36
N ALA A 75 -8.01 -24.29 1.43
CA ALA A 75 -8.88 -24.99 0.48
C ALA A 75 -10.32 -24.43 0.39
N ASN A 76 -10.76 -23.62 1.35
CA ASN A 76 -12.08 -22.97 1.37
C ASN A 76 -12.02 -21.47 1.08
N ILE A 77 -10.83 -20.90 0.89
CA ILE A 77 -10.61 -19.48 0.73
C ILE A 77 -10.12 -19.22 -0.70
N SER A 78 -10.82 -18.35 -1.42
CA SER A 78 -10.45 -17.91 -2.77
C SER A 78 -9.98 -16.46 -2.81
N THR A 79 -9.65 -15.88 -1.65
CA THR A 79 -9.13 -14.52 -1.53
C THR A 79 -7.82 -14.54 -0.75
N ALA A 80 -6.76 -14.00 -1.35
CA ALA A 80 -5.47 -13.79 -0.68
C ALA A 80 -5.31 -12.32 -0.30
N THR A 81 -4.73 -12.08 0.87
CA THR A 81 -4.56 -10.73 1.42
C THR A 81 -3.10 -10.49 1.74
N PHE A 82 -2.53 -9.46 1.11
CA PHE A 82 -1.13 -9.09 1.16
C PHE A 82 -0.97 -7.78 1.93
N LYS A 83 -0.41 -7.86 3.14
CA LYS A 83 -0.08 -6.69 3.96
C LYS A 83 1.31 -6.17 3.60
N LEU A 84 1.36 -5.01 2.94
CA LEU A 84 2.60 -4.33 2.60
C LEU A 84 2.93 -3.30 3.69
N LEU A 85 4.00 -3.53 4.44
CA LEU A 85 4.46 -2.60 5.50
C LEU A 85 4.96 -1.26 4.94
N GLU A 86 5.51 -1.27 3.73
CA GLU A 86 5.93 -0.08 2.99
C GLU A 86 5.42 -0.18 1.57
N ILE A 87 4.30 0.50 1.31
CA ILE A 87 3.75 0.62 -0.04
C ILE A 87 4.70 1.45 -0.92
N ARG A 88 4.91 0.98 -2.16
CA ARG A 88 5.77 1.66 -3.13
C ARG A 88 4.95 2.11 -4.32
N GLU A 89 5.45 3.12 -5.00
CA GLU A 89 4.84 3.56 -6.26
C GLU A 89 4.99 2.49 -7.34
N GLY A 90 3.96 2.36 -8.17
CA GLY A 90 3.94 1.41 -9.28
C GLY A 90 2.56 0.83 -9.57
N ASN A 91 2.51 0.01 -10.60
CA ASN A 91 1.33 -0.72 -11.04
C ASN A 91 1.30 -2.11 -10.43
N TYR A 92 0.34 -2.34 -9.55
CA TYR A 92 0.14 -3.63 -8.91
C TYR A 92 -0.84 -4.48 -9.71
N SER A 93 -0.51 -5.76 -9.85
CA SER A 93 -1.35 -6.77 -10.50
C SER A 93 -1.24 -8.09 -9.76
N CYS A 94 -2.21 -8.98 -9.97
CA CYS A 94 -2.18 -10.30 -9.39
C CYS A 94 -2.53 -11.39 -10.40
N ILE A 95 -2.00 -12.58 -10.15
CA ILE A 95 -2.38 -13.82 -10.82
C ILE A 95 -2.61 -14.87 -9.75
N TYR A 96 -3.35 -15.93 -10.08
CA TYR A 96 -3.42 -17.11 -9.24
C TYR A 96 -3.12 -18.37 -10.05
N VAL A 97 -2.67 -19.37 -9.33
CA VAL A 97 -2.26 -20.66 -9.86
C VAL A 97 -3.00 -21.74 -9.11
N ILE A 98 -3.63 -22.64 -9.86
CA ILE A 98 -4.31 -23.81 -9.31
C ILE A 98 -3.65 -25.09 -9.78
N ASN A 99 -3.78 -26.14 -8.98
CA ASN A 99 -3.35 -27.47 -9.36
C ASN A 99 -4.59 -28.36 -9.45
N ILE A 100 -4.94 -28.79 -10.66
CA ILE A 100 -6.02 -29.73 -10.92
C ILE A 100 -5.38 -31.00 -11.48
N ASP A 101 -5.60 -32.13 -10.83
CA ASP A 101 -5.16 -33.45 -11.30
C ASP A 101 -3.65 -33.51 -11.67
N GLY A 102 -2.82 -32.90 -10.81
CA GLY A 102 -1.37 -32.82 -11.00
C GLY A 102 -0.90 -31.83 -12.08
N ARG A 103 -1.81 -31.17 -12.80
CA ARG A 103 -1.50 -30.12 -13.77
C ARG A 103 -1.70 -28.73 -13.16
N GLN A 104 -0.77 -27.84 -13.45
CA GLN A 104 -0.82 -26.46 -13.00
C GLN A 104 -1.47 -25.57 -14.05
N PHE A 105 -2.49 -24.80 -13.65
CA PHE A 105 -3.17 -23.83 -14.48
C PHE A 105 -3.00 -22.43 -13.90
N THR A 106 -2.64 -21.48 -14.75
CA THR A 106 -2.38 -20.09 -14.37
C THR A 106 -3.48 -19.19 -14.90
N SER A 107 -3.98 -18.30 -14.04
CA SER A 107 -4.98 -17.32 -14.43
C SER A 107 -4.42 -16.26 -15.37
N SER A 108 -5.31 -15.56 -16.06
CA SER A 108 -4.97 -14.25 -16.62
C SER A 108 -4.59 -13.26 -15.51
N GLU A 109 -3.88 -12.20 -15.87
CA GLU A 109 -3.54 -11.10 -14.96
C GLU A 109 -4.79 -10.28 -14.61
N SER A 110 -4.90 -9.85 -13.36
CA SER A 110 -5.94 -8.92 -12.91
C SER A 110 -5.86 -7.57 -13.62
N ASP A 111 -6.88 -6.74 -13.37
CA ASP A 111 -6.77 -5.31 -13.65
C ASP A 111 -5.57 -4.72 -12.88
N ARG A 112 -4.97 -3.65 -13.42
CA ARG A 112 -3.79 -3.01 -12.81
C ARG A 112 -4.22 -1.85 -11.93
N VAL A 113 -3.63 -1.78 -10.74
CA VAL A 113 -3.86 -0.70 -9.78
C VAL A 113 -2.61 0.16 -9.70
N GLU A 114 -2.71 1.38 -10.22
CA GLU A 114 -1.65 2.37 -10.12
C GLU A 114 -1.66 3.02 -8.74
N ILE A 115 -0.52 2.96 -8.06
CA ILE A 115 -0.31 3.54 -6.73
C ILE A 115 0.72 4.67 -6.83
N SER A 116 0.36 5.85 -6.35
CA SER A 116 1.23 7.02 -6.23
C SER A 116 1.64 7.23 -4.77
N VAL A 117 2.92 7.50 -4.53
CA VAL A 117 3.44 7.74 -3.18
C VAL A 117 3.96 9.18 -3.06
N ARG A 118 3.34 9.98 -2.20
CA ARG A 118 3.80 11.34 -1.88
C ARG A 118 4.82 11.31 -0.75
N GLY A 119 5.86 12.12 -0.89
CA GLY A 119 6.83 12.34 0.18
C GLY A 119 6.19 13.08 1.35
N LYS A 120 6.41 12.61 2.58
CA LYS A 120 6.12 13.38 3.80
C LYS A 120 7.04 14.61 3.77
N SER A 121 6.52 15.78 3.41
CA SER A 121 7.20 17.05 3.63
C SER A 121 7.23 17.30 5.13
N SER A 122 8.24 16.76 5.81
CA SER A 122 8.54 17.12 7.18
C SER A 122 9.00 18.58 7.19
N VAL A 123 8.06 19.51 7.27
CA VAL A 123 8.37 20.86 7.74
C VAL A 123 8.84 20.67 9.18
N LYS A 124 10.15 20.70 9.39
CA LYS A 124 10.73 20.69 10.73
C LYS A 124 10.19 21.94 11.45
N LEU A 125 9.20 21.73 12.31
CA LEU A 125 8.62 22.78 13.17
C LEU A 125 9.60 23.28 14.26
N HIS A 126 10.88 22.90 14.17
CA HIS A 126 11.94 23.39 15.05
C HIS A 126 12.49 24.75 14.62
N THR A 127 12.33 25.13 13.35
CA THR A 127 12.88 26.40 12.85
C THR A 127 12.00 27.60 13.26
N ILE A 128 10.68 27.37 13.43
CA ILE A 128 9.72 28.42 13.80
C ILE A 128 9.94 28.88 15.25
N THR A 129 10.18 27.96 16.18
CA THR A 129 10.46 28.28 17.59
C THR A 129 11.72 29.13 17.76
N CYS A 130 12.76 28.89 16.97
CA CYS A 130 14.00 29.68 17.04
C CYS A 130 13.84 31.09 16.43
N PHE A 131 13.08 31.20 15.33
CA PHE A 131 12.76 32.50 14.72
C PHE A 131 11.97 33.41 15.67
N PHE A 132 10.97 32.88 16.38
CA PHE A 132 10.20 33.65 17.36
C PHE A 132 11.08 34.10 18.55
N LEU A 133 11.95 33.24 19.08
CA LEU A 133 12.86 33.62 20.18
C LEU A 133 13.92 34.65 19.77
N LEU A 134 14.47 34.55 18.55
CA LEU A 134 15.39 35.55 18.00
C LEU A 134 14.70 36.91 17.83
N THR A 135 13.47 36.96 17.31
CA THR A 135 12.73 38.22 17.20
C THR A 135 12.47 38.86 18.57
N ILE A 136 12.19 38.05 19.60
CA ILE A 136 12.02 38.55 20.98
C ILE A 136 13.36 39.08 21.52
N TYR A 137 14.46 38.37 21.33
CA TYR A 137 15.79 38.80 21.78
C TYR A 137 16.27 40.08 21.07
N SER A 138 16.08 40.19 19.75
CA SER A 138 16.44 41.38 18.97
C SER A 138 15.60 42.60 19.32
N SER A 139 14.33 42.41 19.71
CA SER A 139 13.47 43.51 20.17
C SER A 139 13.84 44.08 21.55
N SER A 140 14.77 43.43 22.28
CA SER A 140 15.25 43.91 23.58
C SER A 140 16.47 44.83 23.52
N PHE A 141 17.08 45.09 22.35
CA PHE A 141 18.40 45.75 22.32
C PHE A 141 18.42 47.26 22.01
N GLU A 142 17.28 47.91 21.74
CA GLU A 142 17.25 49.37 21.60
C GLU A 142 16.27 50.02 22.58
N GLY A 143 16.75 50.17 23.81
CA GLY A 143 16.43 51.30 24.69
C GLY A 143 15.03 51.35 25.28
N ASN A 144 14.72 50.50 26.27
CA ASN A 144 13.95 50.83 27.48
C ASN A 144 13.84 49.59 28.37
N LEU A 145 14.19 49.70 29.66
CA LEU A 145 14.10 48.60 30.62
C LEU A 145 12.62 48.38 30.98
N GLY A 146 11.92 47.57 30.19
CA GLY A 146 10.56 47.11 30.46
C GLY A 146 10.52 45.62 30.77
N TYR A 147 9.55 45.19 31.57
CA TYR A 147 9.32 43.77 31.86
C TYR A 147 7.90 43.35 31.43
N PHE A 148 7.78 42.10 31.01
CA PHE A 148 6.50 41.49 30.62
C PHE A 148 5.93 40.71 31.80
N HIS A 149 4.65 40.88 32.07
CA HIS A 149 3.93 40.11 33.08
C HIS A 149 2.81 39.31 32.40
N TRP A 150 2.70 38.03 32.74
CA TRP A 150 1.64 37.15 32.25
C TRP A 150 0.57 36.95 33.32
N ASN A 151 -0.69 37.20 32.99
CA ASN A 151 -1.82 36.84 33.84
C ASN A 151 -2.93 36.19 33.01
N SER A 152 -3.19 34.91 33.28
CA SER A 152 -4.34 34.15 32.77
C SER A 152 -4.55 34.28 31.25
N GLY A 153 -3.47 34.17 30.48
CA GLY A 153 -3.49 34.21 29.01
C GLY A 153 -3.31 35.59 28.40
N LYS A 154 -3.19 36.66 29.20
CA LYS A 154 -2.93 38.03 28.73
C LYS A 154 -1.52 38.47 29.09
N ILE A 155 -0.75 38.91 28.09
CA ILE A 155 0.59 39.49 28.26
C ILE A 155 0.43 41.01 28.36
N THR A 156 0.97 41.61 29.43
CA THR A 156 0.98 43.07 29.65
C THR A 156 2.42 43.54 29.77
N PHE A 157 2.78 44.57 28.99
CA PHE A 157 4.13 45.16 28.98
C PHE A 157 4.19 46.37 29.92
N TYR A 158 5.18 46.39 30.82
CA TYR A 158 5.46 47.50 31.73
C TYR A 158 6.78 48.14 31.34
N SER A 159 6.77 49.38 30.87
CA SER A 159 7.98 50.16 30.59
C SER A 159 8.28 51.15 31.72
N THR A 160 9.53 51.23 32.18
CA THR A 160 9.98 52.36 33.01
C THR A 160 10.26 53.56 32.11
N LEU A 161 9.31 54.50 32.01
CA LEU A 161 9.58 55.79 31.37
C LEU A 161 10.55 56.56 32.27
N LYS A 162 11.78 56.80 31.80
CA LYS A 162 12.69 57.75 32.46
C LYS A 162 12.11 59.14 32.22
N SER A 163 11.46 59.70 33.25
CA SER A 163 11.05 61.10 33.25
C SER A 163 12.28 61.97 33.03
N GLY A 164 12.41 62.55 31.84
CA GLY A 164 13.31 63.67 31.59
C GLY A 164 12.77 64.87 32.35
N GLY A 165 13.21 65.03 33.60
CA GLY A 165 13.27 66.33 34.23
C GLY A 165 14.60 66.97 33.87
N ASP A 166 14.56 68.10 33.19
CA ASP A 166 15.51 69.17 33.48
C ASP A 166 14.76 70.49 33.54
N GLU A 167 15.08 71.23 34.59
CA GLU A 167 14.48 72.45 35.10
C GLU A 167 15.30 73.62 34.55
N THR A 168 14.65 74.65 33.98
CA THR A 168 14.94 76.11 34.02
C THR A 168 14.50 76.83 32.74
#